data_AF-A0A938BVC5-F1
#
_entry.id   AF-A0A938BVC5-F1
#
_cell.length_a   1.000
_cell.length_b   1.000
_cell.length_c   1.000
_cell.angle_alpha   90.00
_cell.angle_beta   90.00
_cell.angle_gamma   90.00
#
_symmetry.space_group_name_H-M   'P 1'
#
loop_
_entity.id
_entity.type
_entity.pdbx_description
1 polymer ?
#
loop_
_entity_poly.entity_id
_entity_poly.type
_entity_poly.pdbx_seq_one_letter_code
_entity_poly.pdbx_strand_id
1 'polypeptide(L)'
;MRILVTLGLAVGLAGASNFYIFYKQVGANPNCPGLSIDAYNNASAHTQWSMDSTGSFSEDNIVGDWLIRAVLDWAPQDTNASAVWFSRNMPKDTLPNINFPIRAMIRNMGSDTLPVGTPVRLSIAGPDSYVYNDTATTTLKLKHGATAQIIFQPVWHIPNVPGEYNIRVWTEAAGEKWPADDTISYDLNCVNWIQYHVDANMHWLTWGAPERAVKFNPADFGLTYPFGIARLKADFYFHDTIPWPDTSFTFKIYGDDGSTLLYQSETLEAIPGKPGPYRVWELESLLTVDSGTFYVAVAPVSSSGHPSSCADSSLVGDHSWWGSPGSWYLWTPGVGLHGDFFISAAI
;
A
#
# COMPACT_ATOMS: atom_id res chain seq x y z
N MET A 1 13.05 6.75 52.38
CA MET A 1 14.06 6.03 51.59
C MET A 1 14.27 6.80 50.29
N ARG A 2 15.46 7.37 50.06
CA ARG A 2 15.80 7.98 48.76
C ARG A 2 16.30 6.85 47.87
N ILE A 3 15.56 6.51 46.82
CA ILE A 3 16.00 5.53 45.82
C ILE A 3 16.74 6.33 44.76
N LEU A 4 18.05 6.13 44.66
CA LEU A 4 18.86 6.61 43.54
C LEU A 4 18.65 5.63 42.39
N VAL A 5 17.79 5.96 41.45
CA VAL A 5 17.64 5.18 40.21
C VAL A 5 18.72 5.66 39.25
N THR A 6 19.76 4.85 39.04
CA THR A 6 20.72 5.08 37.95
C THR A 6 20.14 4.41 36.71
N LEU A 7 19.42 5.17 35.89
CA LEU A 7 18.98 4.72 34.57
C LEU A 7 20.18 4.83 33.61
N GLY A 8 20.80 3.70 33.30
CA GLY A 8 21.72 3.60 32.17
C GLY A 8 20.92 3.67 30.88
N LEU A 9 20.68 4.88 30.37
CA LEU A 9 20.02 5.08 29.09
C LEU A 9 21.06 4.86 27.98
N ALA A 10 21.20 3.64 27.49
CA ALA A 10 21.91 3.37 26.24
C ALA A 10 20.95 3.63 25.06
N VAL A 11 20.62 4.91 24.81
CA VAL A 11 19.84 5.28 23.61
C VAL A 11 20.82 5.76 22.55
N GLY A 12 21.25 4.80 21.74
CA GLY A 12 21.91 5.02 20.46
C GLY A 12 21.05 4.52 19.30
N LEU A 13 19.72 4.72 19.36
CA LEU A 13 18.81 4.26 18.31
C LEU A 13 17.86 5.38 17.90
N ALA A 14 18.26 6.14 16.89
CA ALA A 14 17.31 6.87 16.06
C ALA A 14 16.41 5.84 15.35
N GLY A 15 15.09 5.88 15.57
CA GLY A 15 14.11 5.14 14.76
C GLY A 15 13.23 4.09 15.47
N ALA A 16 13.31 3.92 16.79
CA ALA A 16 12.34 3.06 17.49
C ALA A 16 10.98 3.78 17.65
N SER A 17 9.90 3.21 17.11
CA SER A 17 8.52 3.73 17.24
C SER A 17 7.90 3.45 18.61
N ASN A 18 8.47 2.52 19.38
CA ASN A 18 8.07 2.16 20.72
C ASN A 18 9.30 2.13 21.62
N PHE A 19 9.16 2.62 22.86
CA PHE A 19 10.13 2.36 23.91
C PHE A 19 9.40 1.68 25.07
N TYR A 20 10.03 0.63 25.61
CA TYR A 20 9.52 -0.09 26.77
C TYR A 20 10.37 0.28 27.97
N ILE A 21 9.73 0.71 29.06
CA ILE A 21 10.43 0.94 30.32
C ILE A 21 10.17 -0.25 31.22
N PHE A 22 11.25 -0.88 31.66
CA PHE A 22 11.22 -1.95 32.63
C PHE A 22 11.75 -1.43 33.96
N TYR A 23 11.09 -1.80 35.05
CA TYR A 23 11.59 -1.60 36.41
C TYR A 23 11.92 -2.97 37.00
N LYS A 24 13.15 -3.14 37.51
CA LYS A 24 13.55 -4.33 38.26
C LYS A 24 13.59 -3.99 39.75
N GLN A 25 12.63 -4.48 40.52
CA GLN A 25 12.65 -4.34 41.98
C GLN A 25 13.78 -5.21 42.54
N VAL A 26 14.78 -4.58 43.16
CA VAL A 26 15.91 -5.29 43.76
C VAL A 26 15.61 -5.50 45.25
N GLY A 27 14.88 -6.56 45.60
CA GLY A 27 14.60 -6.90 47.00
C GLY A 27 13.56 -8.01 47.19
N ALA A 28 13.63 -8.71 48.33
CA ALA A 28 12.82 -9.89 48.65
C ALA A 28 11.39 -9.60 49.15
N ASN A 29 10.93 -8.35 49.16
CA ASN A 29 9.60 -7.96 49.66
C ASN A 29 8.90 -7.00 48.67
N PRO A 30 7.94 -7.47 47.86
CA PRO A 30 7.30 -6.68 46.80
C PRO A 30 6.18 -5.72 47.24
N ASN A 31 5.80 -5.68 48.53
CA ASN A 31 4.55 -5.05 48.98
C ASN A 31 4.67 -3.61 49.54
N CYS A 32 5.55 -2.76 49.01
CA CYS A 32 5.60 -1.36 49.46
C CYS A 32 4.79 -0.43 48.54
N PRO A 33 3.89 0.42 49.08
CA PRO A 33 3.11 1.36 48.28
C PRO A 33 3.99 2.56 47.87
N GLY A 34 4.42 2.58 46.61
CA GLY A 34 5.05 3.74 45.97
C GLY A 34 4.00 4.61 45.28
N LEU A 35 4.15 5.94 45.42
CA LEU A 35 3.25 7.01 44.94
C LEU A 35 2.72 6.87 43.50
N SER A 36 1.44 7.21 43.32
CA SER A 36 0.65 7.16 42.08
C SER A 36 0.51 8.52 41.38
N ILE A 37 0.33 8.51 40.05
CA ILE A 37 -0.83 9.12 39.37
C ILE A 37 -1.24 8.17 38.24
N ASP A 38 -2.55 7.92 38.18
CA ASP A 38 -3.34 7.12 37.24
C ASP A 38 -3.03 7.40 35.75
N ALA A 39 -2.87 6.33 34.97
CA ALA A 39 -2.93 6.35 33.52
C ALA A 39 -3.75 5.15 33.03
N TYR A 40 -5.06 5.23 33.23
CA TYR A 40 -6.06 4.46 32.49
C TYR A 40 -5.65 4.30 31.00
N ASN A 41 -5.47 3.05 30.54
CA ASN A 41 -5.30 2.57 29.14
C ASN A 41 -3.89 2.28 28.58
N ASN A 42 -3.11 1.33 29.13
CA ASN A 42 -1.94 0.80 28.39
C ASN A 42 -1.87 -0.72 28.19
N ALA A 43 -2.81 -1.52 28.69
CA ALA A 43 -2.92 -2.95 28.35
C ALA A 43 -4.39 -3.32 28.13
N SER A 44 -4.75 -3.79 26.93
CA SER A 44 -6.13 -4.14 26.56
C SER A 44 -6.73 -5.28 27.39
N ALA A 45 -5.88 -6.08 28.06
CA ALA A 45 -6.27 -7.22 28.87
C ALA A 45 -6.13 -7.01 30.39
N HIS A 46 -5.63 -5.84 30.83
CA HIS A 46 -5.31 -5.57 32.25
C HIS A 46 -4.35 -6.59 32.90
N THR A 47 -3.60 -7.36 32.10
CA THR A 47 -2.58 -8.31 32.56
C THR A 47 -1.23 -7.63 32.66
N GLN A 48 -0.56 -7.84 33.79
CA GLN A 48 0.81 -7.38 34.00
C GLN A 48 1.75 -8.13 33.06
N TRP A 49 2.91 -7.56 32.72
CA TRP A 49 4.02 -8.32 32.15
C TRP A 49 5.10 -8.46 33.20
N SER A 50 5.60 -9.68 33.43
CA SER A 50 6.69 -9.94 34.37
C SER A 50 7.80 -10.73 33.68
N MET A 51 9.03 -10.56 34.20
CA MET A 51 10.17 -11.37 33.78
C MET A 51 10.14 -12.66 34.60
N ASP A 52 10.02 -13.80 33.94
CA ASP A 52 10.06 -15.09 34.58
C ASP A 52 11.45 -15.43 35.14
N SER A 53 11.54 -16.54 35.87
CA SER A 53 12.80 -17.01 36.46
C SER A 53 13.89 -17.38 35.43
N THR A 54 13.54 -17.49 34.15
CA THR A 54 14.47 -17.77 33.04
C THR A 54 14.99 -16.49 32.35
N GLY A 55 14.47 -15.33 32.75
CA GLY A 55 14.82 -14.04 32.15
C GLY A 55 13.95 -13.67 30.94
N SER A 56 12.88 -14.43 30.67
CA SER A 56 11.94 -14.16 29.57
C SER A 56 10.77 -13.31 30.07
N PHE A 57 10.33 -12.34 29.27
CA PHE A 57 9.12 -11.57 29.59
C PHE A 57 7.87 -12.26 29.04
N SER A 58 6.84 -12.39 29.87
CA SER A 58 5.52 -12.89 29.49
C SER A 58 4.41 -12.13 30.21
N GLU A 59 3.18 -12.23 29.71
CA GLU A 59 2.00 -11.84 30.49
C GLU A 59 1.96 -12.66 31.79
N ASP A 60 1.87 -11.94 32.89
CA ASP A 60 1.64 -12.47 34.22
C ASP A 60 0.13 -12.72 34.38
N ASN A 61 -0.18 -13.78 35.10
CA ASN A 61 -1.52 -14.14 35.54
C ASN A 61 -2.06 -13.24 36.67
N ILE A 62 -1.26 -12.28 37.14
CA ILE A 62 -1.69 -11.23 38.06
C ILE A 62 -2.34 -10.08 37.28
N VAL A 63 -3.60 -9.82 37.62
CA VAL A 63 -4.36 -8.66 37.15
C VAL A 63 -3.99 -7.44 38.00
N GLY A 64 -3.53 -6.36 37.36
CA GLY A 64 -3.17 -5.11 38.03
C GLY A 64 -2.27 -4.23 37.17
N ASP A 65 -1.91 -3.04 37.66
CA ASP A 65 -1.08 -2.09 36.90
C ASP A 65 0.32 -1.94 37.52
N TRP A 66 1.36 -2.01 36.68
CA TRP A 66 2.70 -1.56 37.08
C TRP A 66 2.77 -0.04 37.04
N LEU A 67 3.20 0.57 38.16
CA LEU A 67 3.32 2.02 38.31
C LEU A 67 4.66 2.52 37.73
N ILE A 68 4.84 2.41 36.41
CA ILE A 68 6.04 2.86 35.72
C ILE A 68 5.70 4.14 34.94
N ARG A 69 6.30 5.27 35.33
CA ARG A 69 6.22 6.52 34.58
C ARG A 69 7.51 6.72 33.78
N ALA A 70 7.38 6.70 32.47
CA ALA A 70 8.36 7.32 31.59
C ALA A 70 8.32 8.83 31.77
N VAL A 71 9.44 9.43 32.16
CA VAL A 71 9.64 10.88 31.98
C VAL A 71 10.64 11.00 30.84
N LEU A 72 10.12 11.28 29.64
CA LEU A 72 10.96 11.77 28.57
C LEU A 72 11.34 13.21 28.91
N ASP A 73 12.60 13.39 29.28
CA ASP A 73 13.21 14.71 29.32
C ASP A 73 13.56 15.08 27.87
N TRP A 74 12.59 15.67 27.19
CA TRP A 74 12.77 16.29 25.90
C TRP A 74 12.66 17.79 26.11
N ALA A 75 13.72 18.53 25.80
CA ALA A 75 13.62 19.97 25.68
C ALA A 75 12.76 20.26 24.44
N PRO A 76 11.51 20.72 24.60
CA PRO A 76 10.67 21.01 23.46
C PRO A 76 11.37 22.06 22.61
N GLN A 77 11.41 21.82 21.31
CA GLN A 77 11.97 22.79 20.38
C GLN A 77 11.01 23.96 20.27
N ASP A 78 11.52 25.20 20.35
CA ASP A 78 10.65 26.37 20.20
C ASP A 78 9.88 26.33 18.87
N THR A 79 10.57 26.10 17.76
CA THR A 79 9.96 25.93 16.43
C THR A 79 10.27 24.53 15.91
N ASN A 80 9.22 23.75 15.68
CA ASN A 80 9.25 22.50 14.93
C ASN A 80 7.93 22.36 14.15
N ALA A 81 8.00 22.46 12.83
CA ALA A 81 6.89 22.21 11.92
C ALA A 81 7.15 20.93 11.14
N SER A 82 6.40 19.86 11.39
CA SER A 82 6.59 18.58 10.71
C SER A 82 5.54 18.33 9.63
N ALA A 83 5.94 17.81 8.48
CA ALA A 83 5.01 17.14 7.57
C ALA A 83 4.78 15.71 8.05
N VAL A 84 3.53 15.30 8.22
CA VAL A 84 3.23 14.07 8.98
C VAL A 84 2.69 12.95 8.11
N TRP A 85 1.76 13.24 7.19
CA TRP A 85 1.25 12.26 6.24
C TRP A 85 0.55 12.91 5.04
N PHE A 86 0.50 12.17 3.93
CA PHE A 86 -0.37 12.46 2.80
C PHE A 86 -1.82 12.07 3.11
N SER A 87 -2.78 12.71 2.44
CA SER A 87 -4.20 12.37 2.61
C SER A 87 -4.46 10.88 2.35
N ARG A 88 -5.23 10.22 3.24
CA ARG A 88 -5.44 8.75 3.22
C ARG A 88 -6.07 8.20 1.94
N ASN A 89 -6.66 9.07 1.12
CA ASN A 89 -7.29 8.71 -0.15
C ASN A 89 -6.40 8.96 -1.37
N MET A 90 -5.09 9.24 -1.19
CA MET A 90 -4.16 9.22 -2.31
C MET A 90 -3.98 7.77 -2.76
N PRO A 91 -4.36 7.44 -4.02
CA PRO A 91 -4.21 6.08 -4.54
C PRO A 91 -2.74 5.80 -4.85
N LYS A 92 -2.36 4.51 -4.75
CA LYS A 92 -1.02 4.07 -5.13
C LYS A 92 -0.78 4.11 -6.64
N ASP A 93 -1.84 3.88 -7.40
CA ASP A 93 -1.84 3.87 -8.86
C ASP A 93 -2.85 4.88 -9.39
N THR A 94 -2.52 5.57 -10.47
CA THR A 94 -3.41 6.50 -11.15
C THR A 94 -3.15 6.56 -12.66
N LEU A 95 -4.01 7.27 -13.38
CA LEU A 95 -3.89 7.43 -14.84
C LEU A 95 -3.02 8.63 -15.20
N PRO A 96 -2.29 8.57 -16.33
CA PRO A 96 -1.63 9.75 -16.89
C PRO A 96 -2.63 10.80 -17.37
N ASN A 97 -2.17 12.03 -17.56
CA ASN A 97 -2.94 13.11 -18.19
C ASN A 97 -4.23 13.51 -17.43
N ILE A 98 -4.22 13.43 -16.11
CA ILE A 98 -5.34 13.86 -15.24
C ILE A 98 -4.91 14.95 -14.25
N ASN A 99 -5.89 15.66 -13.70
CA ASN A 99 -5.65 16.55 -12.57
C ASN A 99 -5.68 15.76 -11.24
N PHE A 100 -4.61 15.86 -10.46
CA PHE A 100 -4.41 15.09 -9.25
C PHE A 100 -4.13 16.01 -8.04
N PRO A 101 -5.08 16.14 -7.10
CA PRO A 101 -4.91 17.06 -5.97
C PRO A 101 -3.97 16.50 -4.90
N ILE A 102 -2.81 17.14 -4.74
CA ILE A 102 -1.85 16.82 -3.67
C ILE A 102 -2.30 17.48 -2.36
N ARG A 103 -2.41 16.65 -1.31
CA ARG A 103 -2.83 17.08 0.02
C ARG A 103 -1.92 16.47 1.08
N ALA A 104 -1.33 17.32 1.92
CA ALA A 104 -0.46 16.91 3.02
C ALA A 104 -0.97 17.46 4.35
N MET A 105 -0.73 16.73 5.44
CA MET A 105 -1.00 17.18 6.80
C MET A 105 0.29 17.67 7.44
N ILE A 106 0.27 18.90 7.93
CA ILE A 106 1.37 19.52 8.68
C ILE A 106 0.96 19.65 10.14
N ARG A 107 1.92 19.49 11.06
CA ARG A 107 1.71 19.63 12.51
C ARG A 107 2.78 20.51 13.13
N ASN A 108 2.37 21.39 14.04
CA ASN A 108 3.32 22.06 14.91
C ASN A 108 3.71 21.13 16.07
N MET A 109 4.96 20.68 16.09
CA MET A 109 5.53 19.90 17.19
C MET A 109 6.29 20.78 18.18
N GLY A 110 6.61 22.02 17.81
CA GLY A 110 7.31 22.99 18.66
C GLY A 110 6.41 23.64 19.71
N SER A 111 7.01 24.29 20.71
CA SER A 111 6.28 25.00 21.77
C SER A 111 5.71 26.35 21.33
N ASP A 112 6.38 27.04 20.41
CA ASP A 112 5.92 28.32 19.88
C ASP A 112 4.80 28.11 18.86
N THR A 113 3.92 29.10 18.72
CA THR A 113 2.86 29.04 17.72
C THR A 113 3.43 29.33 16.34
N LEU A 114 3.27 28.41 15.38
CA LEU A 114 3.63 28.66 13.98
C LEU A 114 2.74 29.76 13.40
N PRO A 115 3.33 30.77 12.72
CA PRO A 115 2.56 31.85 12.13
C PRO A 115 1.77 31.39 10.90
N VAL A 116 0.77 32.19 10.53
CA VAL A 116 0.16 32.14 9.18
C VAL A 116 1.25 32.45 8.16
N GLY A 117 1.20 31.81 7.00
CA GLY A 117 2.20 32.02 5.96
C GLY A 117 3.43 31.11 6.09
N THR A 118 3.43 30.14 7.01
CA THR A 118 4.54 29.18 7.13
C THR A 118 4.63 28.37 5.82
N PRO A 119 5.75 28.41 5.08
CA PRO A 119 5.88 27.75 3.79
C PRO A 119 5.88 26.24 3.90
N VAL A 120 5.26 25.60 2.91
CA VAL A 120 5.23 24.16 2.71
C VAL A 120 5.50 23.90 1.23
N ARG A 121 6.60 23.20 0.95
CA ARG A 121 7.09 22.93 -0.40
C ARG A 121 6.62 21.58 -0.89
N LEU A 122 6.48 21.48 -2.20
CA LEU A 122 6.22 20.26 -2.93
C LEU A 122 7.30 20.11 -4.00
N SER A 123 7.85 18.91 -4.12
CA SER A 123 8.67 18.49 -5.26
C SER A 123 8.17 17.14 -5.75
N ILE A 124 7.98 17.02 -7.05
CA ILE A 124 7.60 15.78 -7.71
C ILE A 124 8.67 15.48 -8.75
N ALA A 125 9.35 14.36 -8.58
CA ALA A 125 10.26 13.81 -9.58
C ALA A 125 9.56 12.64 -10.27
N GLY A 126 9.68 12.53 -11.59
CA GLY A 126 9.06 11.45 -12.37
C GLY A 126 9.95 10.97 -13.52
N PRO A 127 9.37 10.17 -14.44
CA PRO A 127 10.06 9.67 -15.63
C PRO A 127 10.58 10.79 -16.53
N ASP A 128 11.52 10.47 -17.43
CA ASP A 128 12.11 11.41 -18.39
C ASP A 128 12.67 12.70 -17.78
N SER A 129 13.21 12.60 -16.56
CA SER A 129 13.70 13.75 -15.78
C SER A 129 12.61 14.79 -15.47
N TYR A 130 11.34 14.37 -15.42
CA TYR A 130 10.24 15.24 -15.03
C TYR A 130 10.47 15.78 -13.62
N VAL A 131 10.36 17.09 -13.48
CA VAL A 131 10.41 17.78 -12.19
C VAL A 131 9.30 18.81 -12.14
N TYR A 132 8.49 18.76 -11.08
CA TYR A 132 7.51 19.77 -10.74
C TYR A 132 7.75 20.24 -9.32
N ASN A 133 7.74 21.55 -9.10
CA ASN A 133 7.88 22.14 -7.77
C ASN A 133 6.74 23.13 -7.53
N ASP A 134 6.23 23.15 -6.30
CA ASP A 134 5.20 24.10 -5.88
C ASP A 134 5.42 24.54 -4.43
N THR A 135 4.72 25.58 -4.00
CA THR A 135 4.76 26.10 -2.65
C THR A 135 3.38 26.56 -2.21
N ALA A 136 2.94 26.03 -1.08
CA ALA A 136 1.77 26.50 -0.37
C ALA A 136 2.18 27.11 0.97
N THR A 137 1.25 27.77 1.64
CA THR A 137 1.47 28.33 2.97
C THR A 137 0.34 27.99 3.92
N THR A 138 0.64 27.86 5.21
CA THR A 138 -0.41 27.72 6.23
C THR A 138 -1.36 28.93 6.22
N THR A 139 -2.66 28.68 6.30
CA THR A 139 -3.69 29.73 6.34
C THR A 139 -4.12 30.11 7.77
N LEU A 140 -3.69 29.34 8.76
CA LEU A 140 -4.01 29.50 10.18
C LEU A 140 -2.74 29.46 11.02
N LYS A 141 -2.79 30.11 12.19
CA LYS A 141 -1.76 29.93 13.23
C LYS A 141 -1.90 28.53 13.82
N LEU A 142 -0.79 27.80 13.95
CA LEU A 142 -0.81 26.45 14.53
C LEU A 142 -0.18 26.49 15.92
N LYS A 143 -1.01 26.33 16.96
CA LYS A 143 -0.51 26.12 18.33
C LYS A 143 0.21 24.77 18.42
N HIS A 144 1.01 24.56 19.47
CA HIS A 144 1.62 23.26 19.74
C HIS A 144 0.60 22.12 19.63
N GLY A 145 0.97 21.07 18.90
CA GLY A 145 0.16 19.88 18.63
C GLY A 145 -0.93 20.06 17.58
N ALA A 146 -1.26 21.28 17.15
CA ALA A 146 -2.28 21.55 16.15
C ALA A 146 -1.82 21.14 14.75
N THR A 147 -2.78 20.72 13.92
CA THR A 147 -2.55 20.26 12.55
C THR A 147 -3.27 21.14 11.54
N ALA A 148 -2.71 21.27 10.33
CA ALA A 148 -3.38 21.88 9.19
C ALA A 148 -3.20 21.01 7.94
N GLN A 149 -4.27 20.87 7.16
CA GLN A 149 -4.19 20.28 5.83
C GLN A 149 -3.77 21.36 4.83
N ILE A 150 -2.72 21.06 4.08
CA ILE A 150 -2.24 21.86 2.97
C ILE A 150 -2.74 21.25 1.67
N ILE A 151 -3.30 22.10 0.82
CA ILE A 151 -3.76 21.74 -0.52
C ILE A 151 -2.95 22.60 -1.49
N PHE A 152 -2.18 21.95 -2.35
CA PHE A 152 -1.38 22.64 -3.37
C PHE A 152 -2.29 23.13 -4.50
N GLN A 153 -2.05 24.36 -4.96
CA GLN A 153 -2.85 25.04 -5.98
C GLN A 153 -1.94 25.81 -6.94
N PRO A 154 -2.13 25.67 -8.27
CA PRO A 154 -3.18 24.89 -8.93
C PRO A 154 -3.03 23.37 -8.71
N VAL A 155 -4.11 22.63 -8.92
CA VAL A 155 -4.06 21.15 -8.87
C VAL A 155 -3.00 20.65 -9.85
N TRP A 156 -2.11 19.78 -9.38
CA TRP A 156 -1.06 19.20 -10.22
C TRP A 156 -1.67 18.42 -11.38
N HIS A 157 -1.23 18.72 -12.60
CA HIS A 157 -1.61 17.97 -13.79
C HIS A 157 -0.54 16.92 -14.07
N ILE A 158 -0.89 15.64 -13.92
CA ILE A 158 0.02 14.53 -14.19
C ILE A 158 0.32 14.52 -15.69
N PRO A 159 1.59 14.55 -16.10
CA PRO A 159 1.95 14.45 -17.51
C PRO A 159 1.36 13.21 -18.18
N ASN A 160 1.23 13.24 -19.50
CA ASN A 160 0.88 12.05 -20.28
C ASN A 160 2.07 11.08 -20.44
N VAL A 161 2.75 10.77 -19.33
CA VAL A 161 3.94 9.92 -19.28
C VAL A 161 3.76 8.91 -18.14
N PRO A 162 3.53 7.62 -18.47
CA PRO A 162 3.48 6.55 -17.48
C PRO A 162 4.82 6.38 -16.75
N GLY A 163 4.75 5.87 -15.52
CA GLY A 163 5.90 5.54 -14.68
C GLY A 163 5.70 5.99 -13.23
N GLU A 164 6.75 5.83 -12.43
CA GLU A 164 6.72 6.15 -11.00
C GLU A 164 7.06 7.64 -10.77
N TYR A 165 6.26 8.30 -9.95
CA TYR A 165 6.44 9.68 -9.52
C TYR A 165 6.69 9.70 -8.00
N ASN A 166 7.88 10.18 -7.60
CA ASN A 166 8.23 10.40 -6.20
C ASN A 166 7.78 11.80 -5.78
N ILE A 167 6.77 11.86 -4.91
CA ILE A 167 6.16 13.08 -4.40
C ILE A 167 6.74 13.36 -3.02
N ARG A 168 7.40 14.50 -2.85
CA ARG A 168 7.98 14.94 -1.59
C ARG A 168 7.33 16.24 -1.13
N VAL A 169 6.90 16.27 0.12
CA VAL A 169 6.38 17.47 0.76
C VAL A 169 7.20 17.75 2.00
N TRP A 170 7.62 19.01 2.17
CA TRP A 170 8.30 19.45 3.38
C TRP A 170 7.92 20.85 3.84
N THR A 171 8.13 21.13 5.11
CA THR A 171 7.92 22.43 5.76
C THR A 171 9.20 23.26 5.72
N GLU A 172 9.08 24.59 5.72
CA GLU A 172 10.21 25.52 5.88
C GLU A 172 9.89 26.56 6.95
N ALA A 173 9.69 26.13 8.20
CA ALA A 173 9.43 27.06 9.29
C ALA A 173 10.68 27.89 9.64
N ALA A 174 10.52 29.20 9.80
CA ALA A 174 11.62 30.07 10.18
C ALA A 174 12.09 29.75 11.61
N GLY A 175 13.37 29.42 11.76
CA GLY A 175 13.93 29.01 13.05
C GLY A 175 13.69 27.54 13.40
N GLU A 176 13.29 26.72 12.42
CA GLU A 176 13.19 25.26 12.55
C GLU A 176 14.42 24.67 13.23
N LYS A 177 14.19 23.87 14.28
CA LYS A 177 15.26 23.27 15.10
C LYS A 177 15.44 21.78 14.83
N TRP A 178 14.59 21.17 14.01
CA TRP A 178 14.62 19.73 13.73
C TRP A 178 14.22 19.36 12.31
N PRO A 179 15.09 19.62 11.31
CA PRO A 179 14.75 19.40 9.91
C PRO A 179 14.53 17.94 9.50
N ALA A 180 14.71 16.99 10.41
CA ALA A 180 14.63 15.55 10.11
C ALA A 180 13.19 15.03 10.01
N ASP A 181 12.20 15.70 10.60
CA ASP A 181 10.77 15.34 10.52
C ASP A 181 9.96 16.26 9.61
N ASP A 182 10.63 17.15 8.88
CA ASP A 182 9.99 18.11 7.98
C ASP A 182 9.46 17.45 6.72
N THR A 183 10.02 16.31 6.29
CA THR A 183 9.77 15.73 4.96
C THR A 183 8.99 14.42 5.01
N ILE A 184 7.94 14.32 4.19
CA ILE A 184 7.27 13.07 3.84
C ILE A 184 7.43 12.78 2.35
N SER A 185 7.44 11.50 2.00
CA SER A 185 7.51 11.03 0.61
C SER A 185 6.37 10.07 0.29
N TYR A 186 5.93 10.06 -0.97
CA TYR A 186 4.90 9.18 -1.50
C TYR A 186 5.24 8.79 -2.93
N ASP A 187 5.30 7.50 -3.19
CA ASP A 187 5.51 6.97 -4.52
C ASP A 187 4.15 6.71 -5.17
N LEU A 188 3.89 7.43 -6.27
CA LEU A 188 2.67 7.32 -7.06
C LEU A 188 3.02 6.67 -8.39
N ASN A 189 2.42 5.52 -8.69
CA ASN A 189 2.55 4.92 -10.00
C ASN A 189 1.51 5.52 -10.93
N CYS A 190 1.96 6.07 -12.04
CA CYS A 190 1.12 6.49 -13.14
C CYS A 190 1.12 5.38 -14.19
N VAL A 191 0.06 4.58 -14.25
CA VAL A 191 -0.02 3.41 -15.12
C VAL A 191 -1.33 3.41 -15.88
N ASN A 192 -1.32 2.99 -17.14
CA ASN A 192 -2.55 2.81 -17.90
C ASN A 192 -2.98 1.34 -17.83
N TRP A 193 -3.94 1.03 -16.96
CA TRP A 193 -4.52 -0.30 -16.89
C TRP A 193 -5.49 -0.51 -18.05
N ILE A 194 -5.19 -1.48 -18.91
CA ILE A 194 -6.14 -1.96 -19.91
C ILE A 194 -6.90 -3.17 -19.37
N GLN A 195 -8.23 -3.12 -19.48
CA GLN A 195 -9.15 -4.14 -19.01
C GLN A 195 -10.48 -4.03 -19.78
N TYR A 196 -11.13 -5.17 -20.02
CA TYR A 196 -12.49 -5.20 -20.57
C TYR A 196 -13.56 -5.32 -19.49
N HIS A 197 -13.21 -5.90 -18.33
CA HIS A 197 -14.16 -6.10 -17.25
C HIS A 197 -14.48 -4.80 -16.48
N VAL A 198 -15.65 -4.80 -15.85
CA VAL A 198 -16.09 -3.75 -14.92
C VAL A 198 -15.93 -4.23 -13.48
N ASP A 199 -14.97 -3.66 -12.73
CA ASP A 199 -14.60 -4.08 -11.36
C ASP A 199 -15.80 -4.23 -10.40
N ALA A 200 -16.78 -3.33 -10.49
CA ALA A 200 -17.97 -3.32 -9.64
C ALA A 200 -19.05 -4.35 -10.05
N ASN A 201 -18.79 -5.16 -11.08
CA ASN A 201 -19.78 -6.01 -11.75
C ASN A 201 -19.41 -7.51 -11.73
N MET A 202 -18.76 -7.99 -10.66
CA MET A 202 -18.43 -9.41 -10.53
C MET A 202 -19.72 -10.26 -10.49
N HIS A 203 -19.92 -11.13 -11.48
CA HIS A 203 -21.13 -11.95 -11.60
C HIS A 203 -20.85 -13.44 -11.70
N TRP A 204 -19.66 -13.81 -12.17
CA TRP A 204 -19.30 -15.20 -12.40
C TRP A 204 -17.95 -15.51 -11.79
N LEU A 205 -17.76 -16.80 -11.55
CA LEU A 205 -16.48 -17.37 -11.20
C LEU A 205 -16.26 -18.60 -12.08
N THR A 206 -15.00 -18.90 -12.37
CA THR A 206 -14.64 -20.09 -13.14
C THR A 206 -13.34 -20.68 -12.63
N TRP A 207 -13.27 -22.00 -12.64
CA TRP A 207 -12.05 -22.78 -12.46
C TRP A 207 -11.77 -23.60 -13.73
N GLY A 208 -12.20 -23.11 -14.90
CA GLY A 208 -11.94 -23.75 -16.19
C GLY A 208 -10.43 -23.91 -16.41
N ALA A 209 -9.99 -25.15 -16.59
CA ALA A 209 -8.60 -25.54 -16.82
C ALA A 209 -8.37 -25.82 -18.33
N PRO A 210 -7.13 -25.77 -18.84
CA PRO A 210 -5.88 -25.58 -18.10
C PRO A 210 -5.49 -24.11 -17.87
N GLU A 211 -5.88 -23.18 -18.74
CA GLU A 211 -5.59 -21.75 -18.56
C GLU A 211 -6.84 -20.90 -18.82
N ARG A 212 -6.87 -19.70 -18.24
CA ARG A 212 -7.91 -18.67 -18.44
C ARG A 212 -7.24 -17.39 -18.89
N ALA A 213 -7.63 -16.87 -20.05
CA ALA A 213 -6.95 -15.77 -20.70
C ALA A 213 -7.90 -14.65 -21.10
N VAL A 214 -7.38 -13.42 -21.08
CA VAL A 214 -8.01 -12.28 -21.77
C VAL A 214 -7.17 -11.96 -23.00
N LYS A 215 -7.83 -11.88 -24.15
CA LYS A 215 -7.27 -11.40 -25.42
C LYS A 215 -7.43 -9.89 -25.48
N PHE A 216 -6.32 -9.18 -25.43
CA PHE A 216 -6.27 -7.73 -25.56
C PHE A 216 -6.04 -7.32 -27.01
N ASN A 217 -6.92 -6.46 -27.53
CA ASN A 217 -6.69 -5.71 -28.75
C ASN A 217 -6.25 -4.28 -28.39
N PRO A 218 -4.97 -3.92 -28.58
CA PRO A 218 -4.44 -2.61 -28.19
C PRO A 218 -5.17 -1.42 -28.83
N ALA A 219 -5.77 -1.61 -30.01
CA ALA A 219 -6.53 -0.57 -30.70
C ALA A 219 -7.77 -0.12 -29.92
N ASP A 220 -8.39 -1.01 -29.12
CA ASP A 220 -9.56 -0.69 -28.30
C ASP A 220 -9.23 0.31 -27.18
N PHE A 221 -7.95 0.40 -26.82
CA PHE A 221 -7.42 1.28 -25.78
C PHE A 221 -6.63 2.47 -26.34
N GLY A 222 -6.64 2.67 -27.67
CA GLY A 222 -5.93 3.77 -28.33
C GLY A 222 -4.40 3.66 -28.27
N LEU A 223 -3.86 2.46 -28.07
CA LEU A 223 -2.42 2.23 -27.97
C LEU A 223 -1.76 2.17 -29.35
N THR A 224 -0.53 2.68 -29.45
CA THR A 224 0.30 2.58 -30.66
C THR A 224 1.52 1.71 -30.38
N TYR A 225 1.92 0.89 -31.36
CA TYR A 225 3.11 0.05 -31.24
C TYR A 225 4.42 0.81 -31.47
N PRO A 226 5.54 0.34 -30.90
CA PRO A 226 5.58 -0.67 -29.84
C PRO A 226 5.10 -0.08 -28.50
N PHE A 227 4.55 -0.91 -27.63
CA PHE A 227 4.26 -0.55 -26.24
C PHE A 227 4.79 -1.62 -25.28
N GLY A 228 4.96 -1.25 -24.01
CA GLY A 228 5.43 -2.15 -22.97
C GLY A 228 4.30 -2.64 -22.07
N ILE A 229 4.43 -3.84 -21.52
CA ILE A 229 3.63 -4.32 -20.40
C ILE A 229 4.55 -4.43 -19.20
N ALA A 230 4.22 -3.76 -18.11
CA ALA A 230 5.06 -3.73 -16.91
C ALA A 230 4.46 -4.51 -15.74
N ARG A 231 3.12 -4.58 -15.68
CA ARG A 231 2.42 -5.20 -14.54
C ARG A 231 1.17 -5.93 -14.99
N LEU A 232 0.77 -6.92 -14.21
CA LEU A 232 -0.47 -7.67 -14.38
C LEU A 232 -1.26 -7.63 -13.08
N LYS A 233 -2.59 -7.66 -13.19
CA LYS A 233 -3.47 -7.97 -12.05
C LYS A 233 -4.48 -9.02 -12.48
N ALA A 234 -4.91 -9.81 -11.51
CA ALA A 234 -5.98 -10.78 -11.64
C ALA A 234 -6.75 -10.90 -10.32
N ASP A 235 -8.07 -11.01 -10.41
CA ASP A 235 -8.93 -11.20 -9.24
C ASP A 235 -9.38 -12.65 -9.11
N PHE A 236 -9.28 -13.15 -7.89
CA PHE A 236 -9.61 -14.53 -7.53
C PHE A 236 -10.74 -14.57 -6.50
N TYR A 237 -11.55 -15.62 -6.59
CA TYR A 237 -12.67 -15.86 -5.67
C TYR A 237 -12.48 -17.17 -4.88
N PHE A 238 -12.32 -17.05 -3.56
CA PHE A 238 -12.20 -18.18 -2.65
C PHE A 238 -13.57 -18.55 -2.08
N HIS A 239 -14.00 -19.79 -2.30
CA HIS A 239 -15.28 -20.29 -1.81
C HIS A 239 -15.08 -21.18 -0.58
N ASP A 240 -15.49 -20.73 0.62
CA ASP A 240 -15.23 -21.46 1.88
C ASP A 240 -15.72 -22.92 1.89
N THR A 241 -16.79 -23.25 1.15
CA THR A 241 -17.30 -24.63 1.09
C THR A 241 -16.63 -25.50 0.01
N ILE A 242 -15.87 -24.89 -0.89
CA ILE A 242 -15.10 -25.56 -1.94
C ILE A 242 -13.72 -24.90 -1.94
N PRO A 243 -12.93 -25.12 -0.88
CA PRO A 243 -11.63 -24.49 -0.76
C PRO A 243 -10.75 -24.93 -1.91
N TRP A 244 -9.90 -24.02 -2.39
CA TRP A 244 -8.94 -24.34 -3.42
C TRP A 244 -7.99 -25.43 -2.91
N PRO A 245 -7.76 -26.51 -3.67
CA PRO A 245 -6.75 -27.51 -3.32
C PRO A 245 -5.32 -26.96 -3.47
N ASP A 246 -5.15 -25.87 -4.21
CA ASP A 246 -3.89 -25.16 -4.46
C ASP A 246 -4.19 -23.68 -4.79
N THR A 247 -3.41 -22.77 -4.22
CA THR A 247 -3.45 -21.32 -4.47
C THR A 247 -2.49 -20.90 -5.59
N SER A 248 -1.66 -21.82 -6.08
CA SER A 248 -0.54 -21.54 -6.95
C SER A 248 -0.95 -21.39 -8.42
N PHE A 249 -0.39 -20.39 -9.10
CA PHE A 249 -0.60 -20.15 -10.52
C PHE A 249 0.63 -19.47 -11.16
N THR A 250 0.65 -19.36 -12.48
CA THR A 250 1.61 -18.52 -13.21
C THR A 250 0.85 -17.59 -14.15
N PHE A 251 1.34 -16.36 -14.35
CA PHE A 251 0.94 -15.57 -15.50
C PHE A 251 1.72 -16.00 -16.73
N LYS A 252 1.03 -16.03 -17.87
CA LYS A 252 1.64 -16.21 -19.18
C LYS A 252 1.12 -15.17 -20.14
N ILE A 253 1.99 -14.65 -21.00
CA ILE A 253 1.60 -13.74 -22.08
C ILE A 253 1.91 -14.43 -23.40
N TYR A 254 0.92 -14.52 -24.28
CA TYR A 254 1.08 -15.07 -25.62
C TYR A 254 0.88 -13.99 -26.69
N GLY A 255 1.54 -14.16 -27.84
CA GLY A 255 1.36 -13.29 -29.00
C GLY A 255 -0.01 -13.44 -29.66
N ASP A 256 -0.18 -12.74 -30.79
CA ASP A 256 -1.43 -12.64 -31.55
C ASP A 256 -1.97 -14.01 -32.02
N ASP A 257 -1.07 -14.96 -32.26
CA ASP A 257 -1.40 -16.34 -32.63
C ASP A 257 -2.00 -17.17 -31.49
N GLY A 258 -1.99 -16.64 -30.26
CA GLY A 258 -2.41 -17.32 -29.06
C GLY A 258 -1.57 -18.57 -28.74
N SER A 259 -0.36 -18.69 -29.30
CA SER A 259 0.47 -19.90 -29.16
C SER A 259 1.93 -19.58 -28.83
N THR A 260 2.46 -18.48 -29.34
CA THR A 260 3.82 -18.03 -29.09
C THR A 260 3.92 -17.42 -27.68
N LEU A 261 4.63 -18.09 -26.78
CA LEU A 261 4.88 -17.59 -25.42
C LEU A 261 5.88 -16.42 -25.46
N LEU A 262 5.43 -15.26 -24.99
CA LEU A 262 6.23 -14.04 -24.89
C LEU A 262 6.79 -13.83 -23.47
N TYR A 263 6.04 -14.23 -22.45
CA TYR A 263 6.42 -14.12 -21.05
C TYR A 263 5.77 -15.20 -20.19
N GLN A 264 6.47 -15.64 -19.15
CA GLN A 264 5.93 -16.46 -18.08
C GLN A 264 6.51 -16.00 -16.75
N SER A 265 5.67 -15.80 -15.74
CA SER A 265 6.13 -15.48 -14.39
C SER A 265 6.71 -16.70 -13.66
N GLU A 266 7.36 -16.47 -12.52
CA GLU A 266 7.51 -17.49 -11.50
C GLU A 266 6.14 -18.01 -10.99
N THR A 267 6.15 -19.06 -10.18
CA THR A 267 4.93 -19.52 -9.50
C THR A 267 4.52 -18.53 -8.43
N LEU A 268 3.31 -18.00 -8.58
CA LEU A 268 2.70 -17.00 -7.72
C LEU A 268 1.60 -17.64 -6.88
N GLU A 269 1.24 -16.96 -5.79
CA GLU A 269 0.16 -17.37 -4.91
C GLU A 269 -1.03 -16.40 -5.02
N ALA A 270 -2.23 -16.94 -5.27
CA ALA A 270 -3.47 -16.20 -5.23
C ALA A 270 -3.88 -15.92 -3.77
N ILE A 271 -4.33 -14.68 -3.51
CA ILE A 271 -4.82 -14.30 -2.19
C ILE A 271 -6.28 -14.74 -2.06
N PRO A 272 -6.64 -15.58 -1.06
CA PRO A 272 -8.02 -15.97 -0.85
C PRO A 272 -8.88 -14.79 -0.38
N GLY A 273 -10.10 -14.67 -0.92
CA GLY A 273 -11.16 -13.77 -0.44
C GLY A 273 -12.41 -13.76 -1.34
N LYS A 274 -13.39 -12.90 -1.05
CA LYS A 274 -14.72 -12.89 -1.72
C LYS A 274 -15.22 -11.50 -2.18
N PRO A 275 -14.79 -11.00 -3.35
CA PRO A 275 -13.55 -11.35 -4.05
C PRO A 275 -12.33 -11.03 -3.16
N GLY A 276 -11.21 -11.71 -3.41
CA GLY A 276 -9.95 -11.38 -2.73
C GLY A 276 -9.53 -9.94 -3.05
N PRO A 277 -8.71 -9.29 -2.21
CA PRO A 277 -8.06 -8.06 -2.63
C PRO A 277 -7.25 -8.37 -3.90
N TYR A 278 -7.43 -7.55 -4.94
CA TYR A 278 -6.57 -7.67 -6.12
C TYR A 278 -5.12 -7.46 -5.69
N ARG A 279 -4.22 -8.20 -6.32
CA ARG A 279 -2.78 -7.99 -6.21
C ARG A 279 -2.26 -7.56 -7.57
N VAL A 280 -1.29 -6.66 -7.53
CA VAL A 280 -0.53 -6.25 -8.70
C VAL A 280 0.78 -7.01 -8.66
N TRP A 281 1.14 -7.61 -9.79
CA TRP A 281 2.40 -8.32 -9.98
C TRP A 281 3.22 -7.59 -11.03
N GLU A 282 4.46 -7.28 -10.67
CA GLU A 282 5.41 -6.67 -11.60
C GLU A 282 6.07 -7.75 -12.45
N LEU A 283 6.28 -7.44 -13.73
CA LEU A 283 7.11 -8.28 -14.59
C LEU A 283 8.59 -8.06 -14.21
N GLU A 284 9.39 -9.13 -14.29
CA GLU A 284 10.85 -9.05 -14.07
C GLU A 284 11.55 -8.08 -15.03
N SER A 285 10.96 -7.87 -16.21
CA SER A 285 11.39 -6.92 -17.21
C SER A 285 10.19 -6.44 -18.03
N LEU A 286 10.24 -5.19 -18.51
CA LEU A 286 9.23 -4.65 -19.42
C LEU A 286 9.07 -5.55 -20.66
N LEU A 287 7.88 -6.12 -20.87
CA LEU A 287 7.60 -6.91 -22.06
C LEU A 287 7.17 -5.99 -23.20
N THR A 288 7.93 -5.94 -24.29
CA THR A 288 7.56 -5.13 -25.47
C THR A 288 6.65 -5.94 -26.40
N VAL A 289 5.54 -5.33 -26.82
CA VAL A 289 4.65 -5.85 -27.86
C VAL A 289 4.78 -4.98 -29.10
N ASP A 290 5.21 -5.60 -30.22
CA ASP A 290 5.55 -4.88 -31.45
C ASP A 290 4.40 -4.79 -32.46
N SER A 291 3.42 -5.68 -32.39
CA SER A 291 2.23 -5.68 -33.26
C SER A 291 1.15 -6.64 -32.77
N GLY A 292 -0.07 -6.49 -33.30
CA GLY A 292 -1.15 -7.47 -33.14
C GLY A 292 -1.80 -7.51 -31.75
N THR A 293 -2.74 -8.44 -31.57
CA THR A 293 -3.33 -8.70 -30.26
C THR A 293 -2.37 -9.51 -29.38
N PHE A 294 -2.69 -9.63 -28.10
CA PHE A 294 -1.96 -10.51 -27.20
C PHE A 294 -2.89 -11.12 -26.17
N TYR A 295 -2.48 -12.23 -25.56
CA TYR A 295 -3.26 -12.91 -24.53
C TYR A 295 -2.54 -12.79 -23.20
N VAL A 296 -3.25 -12.41 -22.14
CA VAL A 296 -2.77 -12.54 -20.76
C VAL A 296 -3.53 -13.69 -20.10
N ALA A 297 -2.81 -14.75 -19.76
CA ALA A 297 -3.37 -15.96 -19.19
C ALA A 297 -2.96 -16.18 -17.74
N VAL A 298 -3.91 -16.63 -16.94
CA VAL A 298 -3.69 -17.26 -15.63
C VAL A 298 -3.69 -18.76 -15.85
N ALA A 299 -2.53 -19.38 -15.59
CA ALA A 299 -2.32 -20.82 -15.67
C ALA A 299 -2.22 -21.40 -14.25
N PRO A 300 -3.32 -21.92 -13.67
CA PRO A 300 -3.27 -22.63 -12.38
C PRO A 300 -2.31 -23.82 -12.41
N VAL A 301 -1.57 -24.03 -11.32
CA VAL A 301 -0.66 -25.18 -11.17
C VAL A 301 -1.45 -26.48 -10.97
N SER A 302 -2.57 -26.40 -10.25
CA SER A 302 -3.45 -27.54 -10.01
C SER A 302 -4.26 -27.91 -11.25
N SER A 303 -4.30 -29.21 -11.57
CA SER A 303 -5.16 -29.75 -12.64
C SER A 303 -6.66 -29.56 -12.37
N SER A 304 -7.05 -29.19 -11.15
CA SER A 304 -8.44 -28.82 -10.82
C SER A 304 -8.86 -27.48 -11.41
N GLY A 305 -7.89 -26.68 -11.89
CA GLY A 305 -8.10 -25.34 -12.41
C GLY A 305 -8.17 -24.24 -11.35
N HIS A 306 -8.08 -24.56 -10.06
CA HIS A 306 -7.96 -23.55 -9.00
C HIS A 306 -6.56 -22.91 -8.98
N PRO A 307 -6.45 -21.62 -8.60
CA PRO A 307 -7.47 -20.73 -8.00
C PRO A 307 -8.56 -20.25 -8.97
N SER A 308 -9.78 -20.03 -8.49
CA SER A 308 -10.92 -19.61 -9.33
C SER A 308 -10.82 -18.13 -9.75
N SER A 309 -10.91 -17.84 -11.04
CA SER A 309 -10.91 -16.47 -11.58
C SER A 309 -12.30 -15.84 -11.55
N CYS A 310 -12.36 -14.54 -11.25
CA CYS A 310 -13.57 -13.72 -11.34
C CYS A 310 -13.89 -13.31 -12.79
N ALA A 311 -15.18 -13.11 -13.10
CA ALA A 311 -15.63 -12.50 -14.35
C ALA A 311 -16.89 -11.64 -14.16
N ASP A 312 -17.13 -10.69 -15.05
CA ASP A 312 -18.36 -9.88 -15.08
C ASP A 312 -19.42 -10.47 -16.02
N SER A 313 -20.57 -9.80 -16.12
CA SER A 313 -21.68 -10.15 -17.01
C SER A 313 -21.71 -9.33 -18.31
N SER A 314 -20.56 -8.86 -18.81
CA SER A 314 -20.52 -8.01 -20.01
C SER A 314 -21.19 -8.69 -21.21
N LEU A 315 -22.15 -8.03 -21.85
CA LEU A 315 -22.85 -8.57 -23.04
C LEU A 315 -22.08 -8.38 -24.34
N VAL A 316 -20.92 -7.72 -24.27
CA VAL A 316 -20.10 -7.34 -25.44
C VAL A 316 -19.01 -8.37 -25.72
N GLY A 317 -18.86 -9.40 -24.87
CA GLY A 317 -17.62 -10.18 -24.77
C GLY A 317 -17.28 -11.09 -25.95
N ASP A 318 -16.04 -10.96 -26.41
CA ASP A 318 -15.26 -11.97 -27.14
C ASP A 318 -13.78 -12.01 -26.67
N HIS A 319 -13.50 -11.42 -25.50
CA HIS A 319 -12.14 -11.25 -25.00
C HIS A 319 -11.70 -12.34 -24.02
N SER A 320 -12.61 -13.10 -23.42
CA SER A 320 -12.26 -14.10 -22.39
C SER A 320 -12.27 -15.52 -22.93
N TRP A 321 -11.19 -16.24 -22.68
CA TRP A 321 -10.89 -17.52 -23.29
C TRP A 321 -10.41 -18.52 -22.25
N TRP A 322 -10.71 -19.79 -22.43
CA TRP A 322 -10.11 -20.85 -21.63
C TRP A 322 -9.57 -21.94 -22.55
N GLY A 323 -8.54 -22.66 -22.11
CA GLY A 323 -7.89 -23.66 -22.94
C GLY A 323 -6.37 -23.62 -22.78
N SER A 324 -5.69 -23.92 -23.88
CA SER A 324 -4.23 -24.03 -23.97
C SER A 324 -3.70 -23.24 -25.17
N PRO A 325 -2.39 -22.97 -25.24
CA PRO A 325 -1.75 -22.40 -26.43
C PRO A 325 -2.19 -23.09 -27.73
N GLY A 326 -2.71 -22.30 -28.68
CA GLY A 326 -3.20 -22.80 -29.98
C GLY A 326 -4.54 -23.57 -29.94
N SER A 327 -5.21 -23.65 -28.79
CA SER A 327 -6.50 -24.34 -28.61
C SER A 327 -7.35 -23.60 -27.57
N TRP A 328 -7.69 -22.35 -27.90
CA TRP A 328 -8.51 -21.48 -27.06
C TRP A 328 -9.99 -21.62 -27.41
N TYR A 329 -10.82 -21.73 -26.38
CA TYR A 329 -12.26 -21.71 -26.49
C TYR A 329 -12.79 -20.44 -25.86
N LEU A 330 -13.67 -19.75 -26.56
CA LEU A 330 -14.34 -18.58 -26.01
C LEU A 330 -15.08 -19.00 -24.74
N TRP A 331 -14.88 -18.26 -23.66
CA TRP A 331 -15.55 -18.53 -22.40
C TRP A 331 -16.96 -17.94 -22.42
N THR A 332 -17.97 -18.80 -22.26
CA THR A 332 -19.38 -18.42 -22.20
C THR A 332 -19.99 -18.95 -20.90
N PRO A 333 -20.30 -18.10 -19.90
CA PRO A 333 -20.85 -18.55 -18.62
C PRO A 333 -22.26 -19.17 -18.72
N GLY A 334 -22.93 -19.06 -19.86
CA GLY A 334 -24.26 -19.64 -20.12
C GLY A 334 -24.72 -19.43 -21.56
N VAL A 335 -25.93 -19.89 -21.89
CA VAL A 335 -26.50 -19.76 -23.24
C VAL A 335 -26.74 -18.28 -23.56
N GLY A 336 -25.86 -17.70 -24.38
CA GLY A 336 -25.98 -16.31 -24.86
C GLY A 336 -25.46 -15.24 -23.90
N LEU A 337 -24.74 -15.62 -22.84
CA LEU A 337 -24.03 -14.66 -21.98
C LEU A 337 -22.53 -14.75 -22.25
N HIS A 338 -21.92 -13.57 -22.33
CA HIS A 338 -20.48 -13.39 -22.32
C HIS A 338 -20.09 -12.76 -20.98
N GLY A 339 -18.80 -12.78 -20.69
CA GLY A 339 -18.25 -12.08 -19.53
C GLY A 339 -16.76 -11.95 -19.67
N ASP A 340 -16.22 -10.89 -19.09
CA ASP A 340 -14.80 -10.58 -19.15
C ASP A 340 -14.12 -11.00 -17.84
N PHE A 341 -13.05 -11.79 -17.95
CA PHE A 341 -12.24 -12.16 -16.80
C PHE A 341 -11.61 -10.91 -16.19
N PHE A 342 -11.49 -10.96 -14.87
CA PHE A 342 -10.88 -9.90 -14.08
C PHE A 342 -9.36 -10.03 -14.17
N ILE A 343 -8.83 -9.88 -15.39
CA ILE A 343 -7.41 -9.90 -15.72
C ILE A 343 -7.12 -8.58 -16.45
N SER A 344 -6.04 -7.91 -16.07
CA SER A 344 -5.63 -6.64 -16.68
C SER A 344 -4.12 -6.56 -16.87
N ALA A 345 -3.72 -5.73 -17.81
CA ALA A 345 -2.32 -5.38 -18.05
C ALA A 345 -2.11 -3.89 -17.83
N ALA A 346 -1.00 -3.51 -17.21
CA ALA A 346 -0.54 -2.13 -17.12
C ALA A 346 0.43 -1.85 -18.27
N ILE A 347 0.10 -0.83 -19.06
CA ILE A 347 0.87 -0.32 -20.20
C ILE A 347 1.65 0.94 -19.80
#